data_AF-A0A1I1BAK0-F1
#
_entry.id   AF-A0A1I1BAK0-F1
#
_cell.length_a   1.000
_cell.length_b   1.000
_cell.length_c   1.000
_cell.angle_alpha   90.00
_cell.angle_beta   90.00
_cell.angle_gamma   90.00
#
_symmetry.space_group_name_H-M   'P 1'
#
loop_
_entity.id
_entity.type
_entity.pdbx_description
1 polymer ?
#
loop_
_entity_poly.entity_id
_entity_poly.type
_entity_poly.pdbx_seq_one_letter_code
_entity_poly.pdbx_strand_id
1 'polypeptide(L)'
;MINPLVGMPQGLEWLVILAIVVLVFGAAKLPDLARSSGQALRIFKTETKDLRDDTSSTDATVTPEQREIEARNEAASHETTGDVVRERRDDTTA
;
A
#
# COMPACT_ATOMS: atom_id res chain seq x y z
N MET A 1 53.31 -10.78 -15.77
CA MET A 1 53.05 -11.15 -14.36
C MET A 1 52.01 -10.18 -13.82
N ILE A 2 50.99 -10.71 -13.14
CA ILE A 2 49.76 -10.04 -12.65
C ILE A 2 48.66 -9.85 -13.72
N ASN A 3 48.07 -10.94 -14.18
CA ASN A 3 46.70 -10.93 -14.71
C ASN A 3 45.79 -11.50 -13.62
N PRO A 4 44.96 -10.70 -12.94
CA PRO A 4 44.01 -11.23 -11.98
C PRO A 4 42.88 -11.89 -12.76
N LEU A 5 42.81 -13.22 -12.64
CA LEU A 5 41.61 -14.05 -12.45
C LEU A 5 40.26 -13.30 -12.55
N VAL A 6 39.91 -12.83 -13.76
CA VAL A 6 38.56 -12.44 -14.20
C VAL A 6 37.73 -13.72 -14.25
N GLY A 7 37.28 -14.20 -13.10
CA GLY A 7 36.62 -15.51 -13.01
C GLY A 7 35.67 -15.67 -11.84
N MET A 8 35.60 -14.74 -10.90
CA MET A 8 34.63 -14.82 -9.80
C MET A 8 34.02 -13.43 -9.56
N PRO A 9 32.74 -13.21 -9.93
CA PRO A 9 32.12 -11.90 -9.76
C PRO A 9 31.88 -11.62 -8.27
N GLN A 10 32.76 -10.85 -7.66
CA GLN A 10 32.68 -10.47 -6.25
C GLN A 10 31.82 -9.22 -6.08
N GLY A 11 30.64 -9.15 -6.68
CA GLY A 11 29.69 -8.03 -6.56
C GLY A 11 30.16 -6.67 -7.09
N LEU A 12 31.46 -6.47 -7.27
CA LEU A 12 32.07 -5.25 -7.77
C LEU A 12 31.70 -5.01 -9.24
N GLU A 13 31.49 -6.06 -10.03
CA GLU A 13 31.01 -5.94 -11.41
C GLU A 13 29.66 -5.24 -11.49
N TRP A 14 28.74 -5.55 -10.57
CA TRP A 14 27.44 -4.89 -10.50
C TRP A 14 27.59 -3.40 -10.13
N LEU A 15 28.52 -3.07 -9.23
CA LEU A 15 28.84 -1.69 -8.90
C LEU A 15 29.42 -0.92 -10.08
N VAL A 16 30.30 -1.53 -10.88
CA VAL A 16 30.88 -0.92 -12.08
C VAL A 16 29.81 -0.67 -13.14
N ILE A 17 28.93 -1.64 -13.40
CA ILE A 17 27.82 -1.48 -14.34
C ILE A 17 26.89 -0.36 -13.86
N LEU A 18 26.51 -0.36 -12.58
CA LEU A 18 25.66 0.68 -12.01
C LEU A 18 26.32 2.06 -12.13
N ALA A 19 27.63 2.16 -11.88
CA ALA A 19 28.38 3.40 -12.01
C ALA A 19 28.35 3.93 -13.46
N ILE A 20 28.52 3.06 -14.47
CA ILE A 20 28.42 3.45 -15.89
C ILE A 20 27.02 3.95 -16.23
N VAL A 21 25.97 3.25 -15.79
CA VAL A 21 24.57 3.66 -16.02
C VAL A 21 24.31 5.01 -15.36
N VAL A 22 24.75 5.23 -14.11
CA VAL A 22 24.65 6.52 -13.43
C VAL A 22 25.41 7.62 -14.17
N LEU A 23 26.55 7.32 -14.78
CA LEU A 23 27.34 8.30 -15.54
C LEU A 23 26.65 8.75 -16.83
N VAL A 24 25.99 7.81 -17.53
CA VAL A 24 25.29 8.08 -18.80
C VAL A 24 23.94 8.76 -18.57
N PHE A 25 23.16 8.27 -17.61
CA PHE A 25 21.80 8.76 -17.34
C PHE A 25 21.76 9.89 -16.30
N GLY A 26 22.76 9.96 -15.41
CA GLY A 26 22.81 10.88 -14.28
C GLY A 26 22.16 10.32 -13.01
N ALA A 27 22.71 10.68 -11.84
CA ALA A 27 22.23 10.22 -10.53
C ALA A 27 20.78 10.64 -10.22
N ALA A 28 20.29 11.73 -10.82
CA ALA A 28 18.92 12.20 -10.63
C ALA A 28 17.89 11.46 -11.50
N LYS A 29 18.29 10.88 -12.64
CA LYS A 29 17.34 10.29 -13.62
C LYS A 29 16.99 8.84 -13.33
N LEU A 30 17.93 8.06 -12.81
CA LEU A 30 17.66 6.69 -12.35
C LEU A 30 16.54 6.59 -11.31
N PRO A 31 16.54 7.36 -10.21
CA PRO A 31 15.46 7.30 -9.23
C PRO A 31 14.13 7.83 -9.76
N ASP A 32 14.12 8.83 -10.64
CA ASP A 32 12.91 9.35 -11.28
C ASP A 32 12.24 8.31 -12.20
N LEU A 33 13.05 7.64 -13.04
CA LEU A 33 12.59 6.58 -13.92
C LEU A 33 12.11 5.36 -13.12
N ALA A 34 12.81 5.01 -12.05
CA ALA A 34 12.41 3.93 -11.15
C ALA A 34 11.09 4.25 -10.41
N ARG A 35 10.90 5.50 -9.96
CA ARG A 35 9.66 5.93 -9.28
C ARG A 35 8.45 5.87 -10.19
N SER A 36 8.54 6.44 -11.39
CA SER A 36 7.43 6.44 -12.37
C SER A 36 7.09 5.03 -12.85
N SER A 37 8.10 4.22 -13.19
CA SER A 37 7.90 2.82 -13.59
C SER A 37 7.40 1.95 -12.44
N GLY A 38 7.88 2.20 -11.22
CA GLY A 38 7.45 1.49 -10.01
C GLY A 38 6.00 1.78 -9.63
N GLN A 39 5.51 3.01 -9.86
CA GLN A 39 4.10 3.36 -9.68
C GLN A 39 3.20 2.60 -10.67
N ALA A 40 3.58 2.53 -11.95
CA ALA A 40 2.84 1.76 -12.95
C ALA A 40 2.81 0.25 -12.60
N LEU A 41 3.95 -0.32 -12.22
CA LEU A 41 4.03 -1.71 -11.78
C LEU A 41 3.24 -1.97 -10.49
N ARG A 42 3.17 -1.00 -9.58
CA ARG A 42 2.37 -1.12 -8.34
C ARG A 42 0.89 -1.20 -8.65
N ILE A 43 0.37 -0.29 -9.49
CA ILE A 43 -1.05 -0.28 -9.88
C ILE A 43 -1.40 -1.60 -10.57
N PHE A 44 -0.59 -1.98 -11.57
CA PHE A 44 -0.77 -3.25 -12.28
C PHE A 44 -0.73 -4.46 -11.34
N LYS A 45 0.19 -4.48 -10.36
CA LYS A 45 0.28 -5.56 -9.38
C LYS A 45 -0.93 -5.61 -8.45
N THR A 46 -1.46 -4.46 -8.01
CA THR A 46 -2.67 -4.42 -7.18
C THR A 46 -3.87 -4.93 -7.95
N GLU A 47 -4.12 -4.40 -9.16
CA GLU A 47 -5.23 -4.87 -10.00
C GLU A 47 -5.10 -6.35 -10.36
N THR A 48 -3.89 -6.81 -10.71
CA THR A 48 -3.64 -8.24 -10.99
C THR A 48 -3.77 -9.11 -9.73
N LYS A 49 -3.49 -8.56 -8.54
CA LYS A 49 -3.63 -9.27 -7.28
C LYS A 49 -5.09 -9.44 -6.90
N ASP A 50 -5.92 -8.41 -7.07
CA ASP A 50 -7.37 -8.52 -6.84
C ASP A 50 -7.98 -9.63 -7.72
N LEU A 51 -7.55 -9.72 -8.99
CA LEU A 51 -7.98 -10.80 -9.91
C LEU A 51 -7.48 -12.21 -9.51
N ARG A 52 -6.34 -12.32 -8.81
CA ARG A 52 -5.80 -13.60 -8.34
C ARG A 52 -6.39 -14.00 -6.98
N ASP A 53 -6.65 -13.03 -6.12
CA ASP A 53 -7.17 -13.24 -4.77
C ASP A 53 -8.67 -13.59 -4.79
N ASP A 54 -9.43 -13.21 -5.84
CA ASP A 54 -10.79 -13.71 -6.09
C ASP A 54 -10.87 -15.24 -6.27
N THR A 55 -9.74 -15.93 -6.52
CA THR A 55 -9.65 -17.40 -6.56
C THR A 55 -9.11 -18.01 -5.26
N SER A 56 -8.53 -17.21 -4.35
CA SER A 56 -8.05 -17.69 -3.04
C SER A 56 -8.30 -16.70 -1.91
N SER A 57 -9.40 -16.94 -1.18
CA SER A 57 -9.62 -16.54 0.21
C SER A 57 -9.75 -15.06 0.54
N THR A 58 -11.00 -14.70 0.89
CA THR A 58 -11.38 -13.86 2.04
C THR A 58 -10.38 -13.96 3.20
N ASP A 59 -9.39 -13.07 3.27
CA ASP A 59 -8.85 -12.47 4.51
C ASP A 59 -7.76 -11.45 4.15
N ALA A 60 -7.62 -10.40 4.97
CA ALA A 60 -6.56 -9.40 4.92
C ALA A 60 -6.66 -8.29 3.85
N THR A 61 -7.67 -7.42 3.97
CA THR A 61 -7.44 -5.95 3.90
C THR A 61 -8.45 -5.24 4.79
N VAL A 62 -8.25 -5.33 6.11
CA VAL A 62 -8.78 -4.31 7.02
C VAL A 62 -7.56 -3.61 7.59
N THR A 63 -7.29 -2.41 7.07
CA THR A 63 -6.21 -1.56 7.58
C THR A 63 -6.52 -1.20 9.03
N PRO A 64 -5.53 -1.17 9.96
CA PRO A 64 -5.77 -0.87 11.37
C PRO A 64 -6.55 0.44 11.60
N GLU A 65 -6.44 1.41 10.69
CA GLU A 65 -7.22 2.66 10.73
C GLU A 65 -8.74 2.44 10.56
N GLN A 66 -9.17 1.45 9.77
CA GLN A 66 -10.60 1.20 9.54
C GLN A 66 -11.27 0.58 10.79
N ARG A 67 -10.55 -0.26 11.54
CA ARG A 67 -11.06 -0.82 12.82
C ARG A 67 -11.24 0.26 13.89
N GLU A 68 -10.38 1.27 13.91
CA GLU A 68 -10.48 2.38 14.87
C GLU A 68 -11.68 3.29 14.56
N ILE A 69 -11.93 3.56 13.26
CA ILE A 69 -13.09 4.35 12.81
C ILE A 69 -14.40 3.60 13.08
N GLU A 70 -14.44 2.29 12.86
CA GLU A 70 -15.62 1.45 13.10
C GLU A 70 -15.92 1.31 14.58
N ALA A 71 -14.91 1.04 15.44
CA ALA A 71 -15.07 0.99 16.88
C ALA A 71 -15.55 2.33 17.49
N ARG A 72 -15.08 3.46 16.93
CA ARG A 72 -15.52 4.79 17.35
C ARG A 72 -16.96 5.09 16.91
N ASN A 73 -17.39 4.58 15.75
CA ASN A 73 -18.74 4.75 15.24
C ASN A 73 -19.76 3.86 16.00
N GLU A 74 -19.38 2.64 16.37
CA GLU A 74 -20.20 1.75 17.19
C GLU A 74 -20.41 2.29 18.62
N ALA A 75 -19.36 2.88 19.23
CA ALA A 75 -19.48 3.51 20.54
C ALA A 75 -20.38 4.76 20.53
N ALA A 76 -20.38 5.54 19.44
CA ALA A 76 -21.27 6.70 19.29
C ALA A 76 -22.73 6.31 18.96
N SER A 77 -22.94 5.16 18.32
CA SER A 77 -24.27 4.69 17.91
C SER A 77 -25.09 4.09 19.06
N HIS A 78 -24.45 3.70 20.16
CA HIS A 78 -25.11 3.15 21.34
C HIS A 78 -25.64 4.19 22.34
N GLU A 79 -25.32 5.48 22.17
CA GLU A 79 -25.78 6.54 23.09
C GLU A 79 -26.99 7.35 22.56
N THR A 80 -27.23 7.39 21.24
CA THR A 80 -28.31 8.21 20.64
C THR A 80 -29.61 7.46 20.35
N THR A 81 -29.64 6.12 20.43
CA THR A 81 -30.89 5.34 20.18
C THR A 81 -31.84 5.35 21.39
N GLY A 82 -31.38 5.75 22.59
CA GLY A 82 -32.19 5.73 23.82
C GLY A 82 -33.18 6.89 23.99
N ASP A 83 -32.96 8.03 23.31
CA ASP A 83 -33.62 9.29 23.69
C ASP A 83 -34.66 9.80 22.67
N VAL A 84 -34.55 9.44 21.38
CA VAL A 84 -35.48 9.96 20.34
C VAL A 84 -36.86 9.25 20.33
N VAL A 85 -37.02 8.13 21.04
CA VAL A 85 -38.26 7.33 21.02
C VAL A 85 -39.27 7.73 22.11
N ARG A 86 -38.90 8.57 23.08
CA ARG A 86 -39.82 8.99 24.16
C ARG A 86 -40.59 10.29 23.87
N GLU A 87 -40.08 11.19 23.05
CA GLU A 87 -40.68 12.53 22.88
C GLU A 87 -42.00 12.55 22.06
N ARG A 88 -42.34 11.49 21.32
CA ARG A 88 -43.42 11.53 20.31
C ARG A 88 -44.74 10.86 20.68
N ARG A 89 -44.94 10.45 21.95
CA ARG A 89 -46.18 9.75 22.37
C ARG A 89 -47.15 10.57 23.20
N ASP A 90 -46.80 11.78 23.62
CA ASP A 90 -47.61 12.50 24.62
C ASP A 90 -48.51 13.61 24.04
N ASP A 91 -48.45 13.90 22.73
CA ASP A 91 -49.16 15.05 22.12
C ASP A 91 -50.46 14.71 21.37
N THR A 92 -51.10 13.57 21.64
CA THR A 92 -52.40 13.22 21.03
C THR A 92 -53.31 12.60 22.08
N THR A 93 -53.79 13.43 23.01
CA THR A 93 -55.08 13.27 23.69
C THR A 93 -55.43 14.61 24.36
N ALA A 94 -56.21 15.42 23.66
CA ALA A 94 -57.00 16.52 24.21
C ALA A 94 -58.24 16.71 23.31
#